data_AF-A0A7S3XT01-F1
#
_entry.id   AF-A0A7S3XT01-F1
#
_cell.length_a   1.000
_cell.length_b   1.000
_cell.length_c   1.000
_cell.angle_alpha   90.00
_cell.angle_beta   90.00
_cell.angle_gamma   90.00
#
_symmetry.space_group_name_H-M   'P 1'
#
loop_
_entity.id
_entity.type
_entity.pdbx_description
1 polymer ?
#
loop_
_entity_poly.entity_id
_entity_poly.type
_entity_poly.pdbx_seq_one_letter_code
_entity_poly.pdbx_strand_id
1 'polypeptide(L)'
;LVPPAAAAEPRAKEASVQTRFRESEAQTDPYTPDYYVPAGRPEPEVLLLESLTHENGLPVGMREVHMIEYAREKRRLEDALPPFTDEASLLLRKKLMEVQEMREFDLRNQEMDNARDQRIGMLRKAILDRDQGNEFLAEQRIEALRQRKLEERDNKLAKIQAKRVKVLRKLTKQREALRLPGAPARAGKRQGHPSGGGGGGRDIIA
;
A
#
# COMPACT_ATOMS: atom_id res chain seq x y z
N LEU A 1 -38.82 39.61 -36.29
CA LEU A 1 -38.58 38.15 -36.36
C LEU A 1 -38.22 37.69 -34.96
N VAL A 2 -39.16 37.01 -34.29
CA VAL A 2 -39.01 36.54 -32.90
C VAL A 2 -38.13 35.28 -32.90
N PRO A 3 -37.13 35.15 -32.02
CA PRO A 3 -36.31 33.94 -31.95
C PRO A 3 -37.15 32.75 -31.48
N PRO A 4 -36.90 31.52 -31.97
CA PRO A 4 -37.66 30.35 -31.53
C PRO A 4 -37.38 30.08 -30.06
N ALA A 5 -38.44 29.78 -29.31
CA ALA A 5 -38.37 29.44 -27.90
C ALA A 5 -37.50 28.19 -27.69
N ALA A 6 -36.54 28.29 -26.77
CA ALA A 6 -35.68 27.17 -26.39
C ALA A 6 -36.53 26.03 -25.82
N ALA A 7 -36.57 24.90 -26.53
CA ALA A 7 -37.25 23.70 -26.08
C ALA A 7 -36.59 23.20 -24.77
N ALA A 8 -37.40 22.93 -23.75
CA ALA A 8 -36.94 22.42 -22.47
C ALA A 8 -36.37 21.00 -22.65
N GLU A 9 -35.11 20.79 -22.27
CA GLU A 9 -34.49 19.47 -22.31
C GLU A 9 -35.17 18.52 -21.30
N PRO A 10 -35.40 17.23 -21.67
CA PRO A 10 -36.00 16.26 -20.78
C PRO A 10 -35.10 15.96 -19.57
N ARG A 11 -35.72 15.79 -18.39
CA ARG A 11 -35.03 15.58 -17.10
C ARG A 11 -34.24 14.27 -17.01
N ALA A 12 -34.53 13.30 -17.87
CA ALA A 12 -33.81 12.03 -17.96
C ALA A 12 -33.32 11.84 -19.39
N LYS A 13 -32.01 11.64 -19.54
CA LYS A 13 -31.36 11.28 -20.81
C LYS A 13 -31.11 9.78 -20.80
N GLU A 14 -31.67 9.06 -21.75
CA GLU A 14 -31.32 7.64 -21.95
C GLU A 14 -29.92 7.58 -22.58
N ALA A 15 -28.95 7.13 -21.80
CA ALA A 15 -27.59 6.90 -22.26
C ALA A 15 -27.40 5.40 -22.52
N SER A 16 -27.44 5.00 -23.79
CA SER A 16 -27.01 3.65 -24.19
C SER A 16 -25.50 3.65 -24.40
N VAL A 17 -24.76 2.90 -23.60
CA VAL A 17 -23.33 2.67 -23.82
C VAL A 17 -23.19 1.37 -24.61
N GLN A 18 -22.78 1.46 -25.87
CA GLN A 18 -22.39 0.28 -26.64
C GLN A 18 -20.97 -0.11 -26.22
N THR A 19 -20.86 -1.09 -25.32
CA THR A 19 -19.59 -1.77 -25.08
C THR A 19 -19.23 -2.56 -26.32
N ARG A 20 -18.29 -2.06 -27.13
CA ARG A 20 -17.57 -2.93 -28.07
C ARG A 20 -16.80 -3.94 -27.21
N PHE A 21 -17.33 -5.16 -27.07
CA PHE A 21 -16.57 -6.28 -26.55
C PHE A 21 -15.32 -6.43 -27.44
N ARG A 22 -14.16 -6.05 -26.90
CA ARG A 22 -12.87 -6.39 -27.49
C ARG A 22 -12.47 -7.69 -26.82
N GLU A 23 -12.50 -8.78 -27.56
CA GLU A 23 -12.03 -10.07 -27.07
C GLU A 23 -10.51 -9.97 -26.85
N SER A 24 -10.10 -9.66 -25.61
CA SER A 24 -8.70 -9.60 -25.22
C SER A 24 -7.98 -10.95 -25.34
N GLU A 25 -8.74 -12.04 -25.36
CA GLU A 25 -8.22 -13.41 -25.57
C GLU A 25 -7.85 -13.70 -27.03
N ALA A 26 -8.25 -12.85 -28.00
CA ALA A 26 -7.86 -12.97 -29.40
C ALA A 26 -6.56 -12.19 -29.74
N GLN A 27 -5.94 -11.55 -28.76
CA GLN A 27 -4.68 -10.81 -28.94
C GLN A 27 -3.50 -11.80 -28.89
N THR A 28 -2.90 -12.06 -30.04
CA THR A 28 -1.69 -12.89 -30.15
C THR A 28 -0.44 -12.07 -29.84
N ASP A 29 0.64 -12.75 -29.44
CA ASP A 29 1.96 -12.15 -29.39
C ASP A 29 2.33 -11.55 -30.76
N PRO A 30 2.98 -10.38 -30.80
CA PRO A 30 3.55 -9.84 -32.02
C PRO A 30 4.44 -10.88 -32.70
N TYR A 31 4.31 -11.01 -34.02
CA TYR A 31 5.13 -11.93 -34.80
C TYR A 31 6.62 -11.57 -34.68
N THR A 32 7.42 -12.51 -34.18
CA THR A 32 8.89 -12.43 -34.19
C THR A 32 9.41 -13.17 -35.41
N PRO A 33 9.98 -12.46 -36.41
CA PRO A 33 10.50 -13.10 -37.60
C PRO A 33 11.80 -13.86 -37.32
N ASP A 34 12.01 -14.96 -38.03
CA ASP A 34 13.29 -15.66 -38.03
C ASP A 34 14.40 -14.77 -38.61
N TYR A 35 15.61 -14.88 -38.06
CA TYR A 35 16.78 -14.16 -38.55
C TYR A 35 17.81 -15.11 -39.17
N TYR A 36 18.63 -14.58 -40.07
CA TYR A 36 19.73 -15.30 -40.70
C TYR A 36 21.02 -14.48 -40.58
N VAL A 37 22.10 -15.12 -40.10
CA VAL A 37 23.43 -14.52 -40.03
C VAL A 37 24.26 -15.04 -41.21
N PRO A 38 24.69 -14.17 -42.15
CA PRO A 38 25.53 -14.57 -43.26
C PRO A 38 26.88 -15.14 -42.81
N ALA A 39 27.33 -16.21 -43.47
CA ALA A 39 28.62 -16.82 -43.17
C ALA A 39 29.78 -15.82 -43.35
N GLY A 40 30.68 -15.76 -42.36
CA GLY A 40 31.84 -14.87 -42.37
C GLY A 40 31.59 -13.45 -41.84
N ARG A 41 30.36 -13.12 -41.41
CA ARG A 41 30.09 -11.90 -40.63
C ARG A 41 30.13 -12.19 -39.13
N PRO A 42 30.58 -11.23 -38.30
CA PRO A 42 30.50 -11.36 -36.85
C PRO A 42 29.03 -11.42 -36.41
N GLU A 43 28.75 -12.21 -35.38
CA GLU A 43 27.41 -12.36 -34.82
C GLU A 43 26.92 -11.00 -34.25
N PRO A 44 25.71 -10.55 -34.66
CA PRO A 44 25.18 -9.28 -34.19
C PRO A 44 24.92 -9.31 -32.68
N GLU A 45 25.35 -8.25 -31.99
CA GLU A 45 25.20 -8.09 -30.53
C GLU A 45 23.75 -8.11 -30.06
N VAL A 46 22.82 -7.70 -30.93
CA VAL A 46 21.39 -7.69 -30.61
C VAL A 46 20.86 -9.11 -30.37
N LEU A 47 21.52 -10.15 -30.91
CA LEU A 47 21.14 -11.54 -30.67
C LEU A 47 21.36 -11.99 -29.23
N LEU A 48 22.20 -11.28 -28.45
CA LEU A 48 22.29 -11.55 -27.01
C LEU A 48 20.96 -11.30 -26.28
N LEU A 49 20.06 -10.50 -26.87
CA LEU A 49 18.74 -10.19 -26.35
C LEU A 49 17.62 -11.06 -26.93
N GLU A 50 17.94 -12.11 -27.69
CA GLU A 50 16.94 -12.97 -28.35
C GLU A 50 15.96 -13.62 -27.36
N SER A 51 16.39 -13.87 -26.12
CA SER A 51 15.55 -14.44 -25.07
C SER A 51 14.43 -13.52 -24.60
N LEU A 52 14.47 -12.22 -24.93
CA LEU A 52 13.44 -11.26 -24.57
C LEU A 52 12.32 -11.30 -25.61
N THR A 53 11.09 -11.55 -25.16
CA THR A 53 9.90 -11.55 -26.02
C THR A 53 8.88 -10.51 -25.56
N HIS A 54 7.81 -10.32 -26.35
CA HIS A 54 6.71 -9.43 -25.94
C HIS A 54 6.16 -9.87 -24.58
N GLU A 55 5.92 -8.93 -23.68
CA GLU A 55 5.54 -9.15 -22.27
C GLU A 55 6.59 -9.85 -21.39
N ASN A 56 7.66 -10.41 -21.98
CA ASN A 56 8.77 -11.05 -21.28
C ASN A 56 10.08 -10.27 -21.48
N GLY A 57 10.13 -9.05 -20.94
CA GLY A 57 11.36 -8.25 -20.87
C GLY A 57 11.57 -7.23 -21.98
N LEU A 58 10.63 -7.10 -22.93
CA LEU A 58 10.49 -5.89 -23.77
C LEU A 58 9.42 -4.95 -23.18
N PRO A 59 9.58 -3.61 -23.27
CA PRO A 59 10.66 -2.88 -23.94
C PRO A 59 11.99 -2.95 -23.20
N VAL A 60 13.07 -2.87 -23.97
CA VAL A 60 14.46 -2.93 -23.49
C VAL A 60 14.71 -1.82 -22.45
N GLY A 61 15.23 -2.21 -21.29
CA GLY A 61 15.63 -1.29 -20.22
C GLY A 61 17.13 -1.05 -20.18
N MET A 62 17.58 -0.33 -19.14
CA MET A 62 19.00 -0.02 -18.94
C MET A 62 19.85 -1.28 -18.69
N ARG A 63 19.28 -2.31 -18.07
CA ARG A 63 19.98 -3.56 -17.77
C ARG A 63 20.44 -4.26 -19.05
N GLU A 64 19.55 -4.36 -20.03
CA GLU A 64 19.82 -5.00 -21.31
C GLU A 64 20.87 -4.21 -22.12
N VAL A 65 20.84 -2.87 -22.03
CA VAL A 65 21.88 -2.01 -22.61
C VAL A 65 23.25 -2.29 -21.97
N HIS A 66 23.31 -2.32 -20.63
CA HIS A 66 24.55 -2.65 -19.91
C HIS A 66 25.07 -4.05 -20.22
N MET A 67 24.19 -5.02 -20.45
CA MET A 67 24.59 -6.37 -20.87
C MET A 67 25.29 -6.36 -22.24
N ILE A 68 24.77 -5.58 -23.20
CA ILE A 68 25.42 -5.41 -24.51
C ILE A 68 26.75 -4.67 -24.37
N GLU A 69 26.81 -3.60 -23.57
CA GLU A 69 28.04 -2.86 -23.30
C GLU A 69 29.12 -3.77 -22.69
N TYR A 70 28.75 -4.57 -21.69
CA TYR A 70 29.63 -5.54 -21.08
C TYR A 70 30.13 -6.58 -22.09
N ALA A 71 29.25 -7.11 -22.96
CA ALA A 71 29.63 -8.05 -24.00
C ALA A 71 30.61 -7.43 -25.03
N ARG A 72 30.51 -6.11 -25.29
CA ARG A 72 31.48 -5.38 -26.13
C ARG A 72 32.83 -5.24 -25.45
N GLU A 73 32.83 -4.87 -24.17
CA GLU A 73 34.05 -4.76 -23.38
C GLU A 73 34.78 -6.10 -23.28
N LYS A 74 34.03 -7.17 -23.02
CA LYS A 74 34.55 -8.54 -23.00
C LYS A 74 35.23 -8.92 -24.31
N ARG A 75 34.57 -8.71 -25.45
CA ARG A 75 35.17 -8.97 -26.78
C ARG A 75 36.43 -8.15 -27.02
N ARG A 76 36.41 -6.85 -26.71
CA ARG A 76 37.59 -5.98 -26.84
C ARG A 76 38.75 -6.45 -25.96
N LEU A 77 38.45 -6.95 -24.77
CA LEU A 77 39.44 -7.49 -23.85
C LEU A 77 40.03 -8.78 -24.41
N GLU A 78 39.19 -9.71 -24.88
CA GLU A 78 39.60 -10.96 -25.54
C GLU A 78 40.47 -10.71 -26.79
N ASP A 79 40.15 -9.71 -27.59
CA ASP A 79 40.96 -9.30 -28.75
C ASP A 79 42.30 -8.66 -28.33
N ALA A 80 42.33 -7.96 -27.19
CA ALA A 80 43.52 -7.31 -26.66
C ALA A 80 44.45 -8.26 -25.88
N LEU A 81 44.08 -9.53 -25.74
CA LEU A 81 44.87 -10.50 -24.99
C LEU A 81 46.22 -10.80 -25.67
N PRO A 82 47.33 -10.89 -24.91
CA PRO A 82 48.62 -11.28 -25.46
C PRO A 82 48.57 -12.66 -26.15
N PRO A 83 49.35 -12.87 -27.22
CA PRO A 83 49.45 -14.17 -27.88
C PRO A 83 50.17 -15.20 -27.01
N PHE A 84 50.00 -16.49 -27.34
CA PHE A 84 50.57 -17.63 -26.62
C PHE A 84 52.06 -17.92 -26.92
N THR A 85 52.78 -16.97 -27.52
CA THR A 85 54.10 -17.21 -28.10
C THR A 85 55.23 -17.27 -27.08
N ASP A 86 55.10 -16.63 -25.92
CA ASP A 86 56.16 -16.50 -24.90
C ASP A 86 55.65 -16.86 -23.49
N GLU A 87 56.53 -17.32 -22.60
CA GLU A 87 56.19 -17.67 -21.22
C GLU A 87 55.74 -16.44 -20.43
N ALA A 88 56.39 -15.29 -20.64
CA ALA A 88 55.99 -14.04 -20.00
C ALA A 88 54.62 -13.54 -20.49
N SER A 89 54.32 -13.69 -21.79
CA SER A 89 53.01 -13.32 -22.35
C SER A 89 51.90 -14.25 -21.87
N LEU A 90 52.20 -15.54 -21.69
CA LEU A 90 51.27 -16.51 -21.10
C LEU A 90 50.92 -16.16 -19.65
N LEU A 91 51.92 -15.83 -18.82
CA LEU A 91 51.70 -15.42 -17.43
C LEU A 91 50.88 -14.13 -17.34
N LEU A 92 51.14 -13.16 -18.21
CA LEU A 92 50.35 -11.93 -18.29
C LEU A 92 48.91 -12.21 -18.72
N ARG A 93 48.71 -13.02 -19.77
CA ARG A 93 47.39 -13.44 -20.25
C ARG A 93 46.58 -14.12 -19.14
N LYS A 94 47.19 -15.03 -18.39
CA LYS A 94 46.54 -15.73 -17.27
C LYS A 94 46.05 -14.74 -16.21
N LYS A 95 46.90 -13.79 -15.79
CA LYS A 95 46.52 -12.77 -14.81
C LYS A 95 45.39 -11.87 -15.29
N LEU A 96 45.41 -11.48 -16.57
CA LEU A 96 44.34 -10.66 -17.16
C LEU A 96 43.00 -11.41 -17.19
N MET A 97 43.03 -12.70 -17.54
CA MET A 97 41.84 -13.56 -17.51
C MET A 97 41.31 -13.75 -16.09
N GLU A 98 42.18 -14.02 -15.10
CA GLU A 98 41.78 -14.15 -13.69
C GLU A 98 41.08 -12.86 -13.18
N VAL A 99 41.64 -11.69 -13.49
CA VAL A 99 41.04 -10.40 -13.11
C VAL A 99 39.68 -10.19 -13.79
N GLN A 100 39.56 -10.58 -15.05
CA GLN A 100 38.29 -10.52 -15.77
C GLN A 100 37.26 -11.46 -15.16
N GLU A 101 37.61 -12.72 -14.90
CA GLU A 101 36.73 -13.72 -14.27
C GLU A 101 36.20 -13.24 -12.93
N MET A 102 37.06 -12.65 -12.09
CA MET A 102 36.65 -12.06 -10.81
C MET A 102 35.67 -10.91 -11.01
N ARG A 103 35.88 -10.04 -12.01
CA ARG A 103 34.92 -8.98 -12.36
C ARG A 103 33.57 -9.53 -12.81
N GLU A 104 33.55 -10.56 -13.65
CA GLU A 104 32.28 -11.17 -14.09
C GLU A 104 31.54 -11.80 -12.90
N PHE A 105 32.30 -12.45 -12.01
CA PHE A 105 31.77 -13.04 -10.80
C PHE A 105 31.16 -11.99 -9.86
N ASP A 106 31.85 -10.87 -9.64
CA ASP A 106 31.36 -9.77 -8.81
C ASP A 106 30.09 -9.15 -9.38
N LEU A 107 30.04 -8.89 -10.69
CA LEU A 107 28.85 -8.37 -11.36
C LEU A 107 27.65 -9.31 -11.17
N ARG A 108 27.85 -10.61 -11.41
CA ARG A 108 26.81 -11.62 -11.22
C ARG A 108 26.34 -11.71 -9.77
N ASN A 109 27.26 -11.63 -8.82
CA ASN A 109 26.89 -11.64 -7.39
C ASN A 109 26.08 -10.41 -7.01
N GLN A 110 26.45 -9.22 -7.51
CA GLN A 110 25.69 -8.00 -7.28
C GLN A 110 24.26 -8.12 -7.84
N GLU A 111 24.08 -8.70 -9.02
CA GLU A 111 22.74 -8.95 -9.57
C GLU A 111 21.92 -9.90 -8.69
N MET A 112 22.54 -10.98 -8.21
CA MET A 112 21.89 -11.92 -7.30
C MET A 112 21.51 -11.25 -5.98
N ASP A 113 22.39 -10.43 -5.42
CA ASP A 113 22.16 -9.73 -4.16
C ASP A 113 21.06 -8.68 -4.31
N ASN A 114 21.03 -7.91 -5.41
CA ASN A 114 19.95 -7.00 -5.72
C ASN A 114 18.58 -7.71 -5.80
N ALA A 115 18.52 -8.87 -6.47
CA ALA A 115 17.30 -9.67 -6.55
C ALA A 115 16.87 -10.22 -5.17
N ARG A 116 17.84 -10.66 -4.35
CA ARG A 116 17.59 -11.12 -2.98
C ARG A 116 17.08 -9.97 -2.11
N ASP A 117 17.67 -8.79 -2.20
CA ASP A 117 17.29 -7.61 -1.42
C ASP A 117 15.87 -7.14 -1.75
N GLN A 118 15.50 -7.15 -3.04
CA GLN A 118 14.12 -6.87 -3.45
C GLN A 118 13.14 -7.88 -2.81
N ARG A 119 13.47 -9.17 -2.85
CA ARG A 119 12.65 -10.22 -2.25
C ARG A 119 12.55 -10.07 -0.74
N ILE A 120 13.65 -9.79 -0.05
CA ILE A 120 13.69 -9.54 1.40
C ILE A 120 12.85 -8.30 1.74
N GLY A 121 12.93 -7.24 0.94
CA GLY A 121 12.14 -6.04 1.08
C GLY A 121 10.64 -6.31 1.02
N MET A 122 10.19 -7.12 0.06
CA MET A 122 8.78 -7.54 -0.05
C MET A 122 8.34 -8.36 1.17
N LEU A 123 9.16 -9.31 1.61
CA LEU A 123 8.85 -10.15 2.78
C LEU A 123 8.77 -9.34 4.07
N ARG A 124 9.67 -8.38 4.27
CA ARG A 124 9.63 -7.47 5.43
C ARG A 124 8.34 -6.66 5.46
N LYS A 125 7.91 -6.10 4.32
CA LYS A 125 6.64 -5.38 4.21
C LYS A 125 5.46 -6.28 4.58
N ALA A 126 5.41 -7.48 4.00
CA ALA A 126 4.33 -8.43 4.29
C ALA A 126 4.26 -8.82 5.79
N ILE A 127 5.41 -8.96 6.47
CA ILE A 127 5.45 -9.21 7.92
C ILE A 127 4.91 -8.00 8.69
N LEU A 128 5.36 -6.79 8.34
CA LEU A 128 4.88 -5.56 8.99
C LEU A 128 3.37 -5.40 8.85
N ASP A 129 2.84 -5.57 7.64
CA ASP A 129 1.40 -5.44 7.38
C ASP A 129 0.58 -6.46 8.18
N ARG A 130 1.09 -7.70 8.28
CA ARG A 130 0.48 -8.76 9.09
C ARG A 130 0.47 -8.39 10.57
N ASP A 131 1.61 -7.91 11.09
CA ASP A 131 1.76 -7.60 12.51
C ASP A 131 0.89 -6.39 12.90
N GLN A 132 0.84 -5.34 12.05
CA GLN A 132 -0.10 -4.22 12.20
C GLN A 132 -1.57 -4.68 12.18
N GLY A 133 -1.93 -5.57 11.26
CA GLY A 133 -3.27 -6.16 11.21
C GLY A 133 -3.64 -6.91 12.49
N ASN A 134 -2.69 -7.66 13.05
CA ASN A 134 -2.89 -8.38 14.31
C ASN A 134 -3.04 -7.43 15.51
N GLU A 135 -2.21 -6.38 15.59
CA GLU A 135 -2.29 -5.36 16.62
C GLU A 135 -3.65 -4.65 16.59
N PHE A 136 -4.09 -4.22 15.41
CA PHE A 136 -5.39 -3.59 15.22
C PHE A 136 -6.55 -4.47 15.68
N LEU A 137 -6.54 -5.77 15.33
CA LEU A 137 -7.56 -6.71 15.80
C LEU A 137 -7.49 -6.94 17.32
N ALA A 138 -6.30 -6.93 17.91
CA ALA A 138 -6.12 -7.04 19.36
C ALA A 138 -6.67 -5.80 20.08
N GLU A 139 -6.38 -4.61 19.57
CA GLU A 139 -6.89 -3.34 20.09
C GLU A 139 -8.41 -3.28 20.05
N GLN A 140 -9.04 -3.67 18.94
CA GLN A 140 -10.51 -3.74 18.84
C GLN A 140 -11.12 -4.68 19.88
N ARG A 141 -10.49 -5.84 20.12
CA ARG A 141 -10.97 -6.80 21.13
C ARG A 141 -10.88 -6.19 22.53
N ILE A 142 -9.77 -5.52 22.85
CA ILE A 142 -9.58 -4.84 24.13
C ILE A 142 -10.60 -3.71 24.31
N GLU A 143 -10.82 -2.91 23.27
CA GLU A 143 -11.75 -1.78 23.33
C GLU A 143 -13.20 -2.27 23.49
N ALA A 144 -13.60 -3.33 22.78
CA ALA A 144 -14.92 -3.94 22.96
C ALA A 144 -15.12 -4.49 24.39
N LEU A 145 -14.10 -5.10 24.98
CA LEU A 145 -14.14 -5.54 26.39
C LEU A 145 -14.23 -4.35 27.34
N ARG A 146 -13.48 -3.28 27.08
CA ARG A 146 -13.52 -2.04 27.86
C ARG A 146 -14.92 -1.43 27.83
N GLN A 147 -15.53 -1.29 26.65
CA GLN A 147 -16.88 -0.74 26.49
C GLN A 147 -17.91 -1.53 27.30
N ARG A 148 -17.91 -2.87 27.20
CA ARG A 148 -18.79 -3.74 28.00
C ARG A 148 -18.62 -3.50 29.49
N LYS A 149 -17.38 -3.39 29.97
CA LYS A 149 -17.10 -3.14 31.39
C LYS A 149 -17.53 -1.75 31.84
N LEU A 150 -17.41 -0.76 30.96
CA LEU A 150 -17.82 0.62 31.22
C LEU A 150 -19.36 0.72 31.30
N GLU A 151 -20.07 0.04 30.41
CA GLU A 151 -21.53 -0.10 30.45
C GLU A 151 -22.01 -0.82 31.71
N GLU A 152 -21.37 -1.92 32.11
CA GLU A 152 -21.68 -2.63 33.36
C GLU A 152 -21.53 -1.70 34.59
N ARG A 153 -20.47 -0.89 34.62
CA ARG A 153 -20.22 0.10 35.67
C ARG A 153 -21.30 1.18 35.67
N ASP A 154 -21.62 1.74 34.51
CA ASP A 154 -22.57 2.85 34.38
C ASP A 154 -23.99 2.42 34.75
N ASN A 155 -24.37 1.19 34.37
CA ASN A 155 -25.63 0.58 34.80
C ASN A 155 -25.71 0.43 36.33
N LYS A 156 -24.60 0.06 37.00
CA LYS A 156 -24.54 0.00 38.47
C LYS A 156 -24.65 1.40 39.09
N LEU A 157 -23.94 2.39 38.55
CA LEU A 157 -24.02 3.78 39.01
C LEU A 157 -25.43 4.36 38.84
N ALA A 158 -26.09 4.10 37.70
CA ALA A 158 -27.46 4.52 37.44
C ALA A 158 -28.44 3.93 38.46
N LYS A 159 -28.30 2.64 38.81
CA LYS A 159 -29.10 2.00 39.87
C LYS A 159 -28.87 2.64 41.24
N ILE A 160 -27.63 2.96 41.59
CA ILE A 160 -27.28 3.66 42.85
C ILE A 160 -27.90 5.06 42.87
N GLN A 161 -27.76 5.81 41.78
CA GLN A 161 -28.30 7.16 41.65
C GLN A 161 -29.83 7.16 41.73
N ALA A 162 -30.51 6.20 41.09
CA ALA A 162 -31.96 6.05 41.19
C ALA A 162 -32.41 5.76 42.63
N LYS A 163 -31.68 4.91 43.37
CA LYS A 163 -31.93 4.67 44.80
C LYS A 163 -31.73 5.96 45.61
N ARG A 164 -30.63 6.70 45.38
CA ARG A 164 -30.33 7.98 46.04
C ARG A 164 -31.45 8.99 45.82
N VAL A 165 -31.90 9.18 44.58
CA VAL A 165 -33.00 10.10 44.23
C VAL A 165 -34.30 9.69 44.91
N LYS A 166 -34.63 8.39 44.95
CA LYS A 166 -35.81 7.88 45.68
C LYS A 166 -35.75 8.20 47.18
N VAL A 167 -34.60 8.00 47.81
CA VAL A 167 -34.40 8.31 49.24
C VAL A 167 -34.54 9.81 49.49
N LEU A 168 -33.88 10.65 48.69
CA LEU A 168 -34.01 12.12 48.78
C LEU A 168 -35.46 12.58 48.59
N ARG A 169 -36.21 11.97 47.66
CA ARG A 169 -37.64 12.26 47.46
C ARG A 169 -38.49 11.86 48.67
N LYS A 170 -38.18 10.75 49.35
CA LYS A 170 -38.88 10.34 50.58
C LYS A 170 -38.58 11.31 51.73
N LEU A 171 -37.31 11.66 51.94
CA LEU A 171 -36.89 12.59 52.99
C LEU A 171 -37.49 13.99 52.82
N THR A 172 -37.55 14.50 51.59
CA THR A 172 -38.19 15.80 51.29
C THR A 172 -39.68 15.77 51.58
N LYS A 173 -40.42 14.74 51.15
CA LYS A 173 -41.84 14.56 51.48
C LYS A 173 -42.09 14.43 52.98
N GLN A 174 -41.25 13.68 53.70
CA GLN A 174 -41.34 13.58 55.16
C GLN A 174 -41.12 14.94 55.83
N ARG A 175 -40.15 15.72 55.34
CA ARG A 175 -39.89 17.08 55.83
C ARG A 175 -41.03 18.05 55.53
N GLU A 176 -41.71 17.90 54.39
CA GLU A 176 -42.92 18.66 54.05
C GLU A 176 -44.12 18.26 54.91
N ALA A 177 -44.31 16.96 55.20
CA ALA A 177 -45.40 16.48 56.05
C ALA A 177 -45.24 16.91 57.52
N LEU A 178 -44.01 17.02 58.03
CA LEU A 178 -43.72 17.62 59.33
C LEU A 178 -43.91 19.16 59.34
N ARG A 179 -44.08 19.78 58.18
CA ARG A 179 -44.36 21.22 58.06
C ARG A 179 -45.87 21.42 58.18
N LEU A 180 -46.31 21.87 59.36
CA LEU A 180 -47.71 22.16 59.68
C LEU A 180 -48.40 23.07 58.62
N PRO A 181 -49.72 22.92 58.38
CA PRO A 181 -50.46 23.77 57.46
C PRO A 181 -50.49 25.22 58.00
N GLY A 182 -49.70 26.10 57.39
CA GLY A 182 -49.69 27.54 57.71
C GLY A 182 -48.34 28.27 57.67
N ALA A 183 -47.20 27.59 57.52
CA ALA A 183 -45.90 28.28 57.46
C ALA A 183 -45.60 28.85 56.06
N PRO A 184 -45.33 30.16 55.89
CA PRO A 184 -45.13 30.77 54.57
C PRO A 184 -43.94 30.16 53.83
N ALA A 185 -44.13 29.95 52.52
CA ALA A 185 -43.10 29.46 51.63
C ALA A 185 -41.97 30.48 51.51
N ARG A 186 -40.78 30.16 52.02
CA ARG A 186 -39.56 30.93 51.74
C ARG A 186 -39.20 30.71 50.27
N ALA A 187 -39.61 31.64 49.42
CA ALA A 187 -39.28 31.69 48.00
C ALA A 187 -37.75 31.86 47.82
N GLY A 188 -37.05 30.74 47.69
CA GLY A 188 -35.66 30.72 47.22
C GLY A 188 -35.64 30.40 45.74
N LYS A 189 -35.74 31.43 44.88
CA LYS A 189 -35.35 31.31 43.47
C LYS A 189 -33.87 30.88 43.43
N ARG A 190 -33.61 29.60 43.17
CA ARG A 190 -32.31 29.17 42.65
C ARG A 190 -32.47 29.03 41.15
N GLN A 191 -32.00 30.05 40.43
CA GLN A 191 -31.79 29.99 38.99
C GLN A 191 -30.95 28.74 38.71
N GLY A 192 -31.53 27.77 38.00
CA GLY A 192 -30.76 26.68 37.44
C GLY A 192 -29.86 27.26 36.36
N HIS A 193 -28.57 27.35 36.65
CA HIS A 193 -27.57 27.55 35.61
C HIS A 193 -27.49 26.24 34.81
N PRO A 194 -27.67 26.26 33.48
CA PRO A 194 -27.51 25.06 32.69
C PRO A 194 -26.00 24.79 32.59
N SER A 195 -25.46 23.97 33.49
CA SER A 195 -24.13 23.40 33.28
C SER A 195 -24.25 22.42 32.11
N GLY A 196 -23.84 22.90 30.95
CA GLY A 196 -23.95 22.24 29.66
C GLY A 196 -23.56 20.77 29.72
N GLY A 197 -24.41 19.96 29.10
CA GLY A 197 -24.02 18.64 28.63
C GLY A 197 -22.89 18.83 27.61
N GLY A 198 -21.66 18.66 28.05
CA GLY A 198 -20.53 18.42 27.18
C GLY A 198 -20.68 17.03 26.57
N GLY A 199 -21.49 16.96 25.51
CA GLY A 199 -21.45 15.86 24.56
C GLY A 199 -20.09 15.87 23.89
N GLY A 200 -19.15 15.11 24.45
CA GLY A 200 -17.90 14.76 23.78
C GLY A 200 -18.14 13.65 22.77
N GLY A 201 -18.98 13.92 21.77
CA GLY A 201 -18.93 13.19 20.51
C GLY A 201 -17.66 13.60 19.79
N ARG A 202 -16.65 12.76 19.81
CA ARG A 202 -15.53 12.82 18.87
C ARG A 202 -15.72 11.69 17.89
N ASP A 203 -16.56 11.96 16.91
CA ASP A 203 -16.49 11.27 15.63
C ASP A 203 -15.54 12.07 14.72
N ILE A 204 -14.41 11.43 14.38
CA ILE A 204 -13.79 11.28 13.04
C ILE A 204 -13.46 12.62 12.31
N ILE A 205 -12.24 12.93 11.86
CA ILE A 205 -11.53 12.37 10.68
C ILE A 205 -10.10 12.94 10.62
N ALA A 206 -9.11 12.05 10.41
CA ALA A 206 -7.96 12.11 9.49
C ALA A 206 -6.83 11.23 10.03
#